data_AF-A0A1R3R7S0-F1
#
_entry.id   AF-A0A1R3R7S0-F1
#
_cell.length_a   1.000
_cell.length_b   1.000
_cell.length_c   1.000
_cell.angle_alpha   90.00
_cell.angle_beta   90.00
_cell.angle_gamma   90.00
#
_symmetry.space_group_name_H-M   'P 1'
#
loop_
_entity.id
_entity.type
_entity.pdbx_description
1 polymer ?
#
loop_
_entity_poly.entity_id
_entity_poly.type
_entity_poly.pdbx_seq_one_letter_code
_entity_poly.pdbx_strand_id
1 'polypeptide(L)'
;MAHLRTSLPGFGQPLKTNLPVVDSQGERRRFPHAISDTCNSVGISVRERRMLEFINQITDKPEWDRKVFDDGIVRKWRGEACVWSAELREKYLSEAMFDYCIQELRDKAFHYQQTQMVSVWDSDRAIVKSDTAVTTALADSLRQYVRALEDVPEQSKDWHPGSDQKVLDLLHPSLFPVIYGKSRALPYGTVPLEDCARFSGGGEIVDPELHGTRETLGTLPEWGSFQWLPSNISFDHDGQPKIVSYINNLHPKVHKPLYATLEQFVAVAIPLWNECLAWSEPRLRIEYSGLGDEALTAPDGVTFTPAEDDVDSDTEIRPYTWEEAKEIQFEREDNYWEWCQANRTIIPTEPAPFCSRQQWKERAEHRPVDLQKQFATSGLQVIFKLANIHLTPEKPQYDGGSWHIEGAMNEHIVATALYYYDEHNITPSHLAFRQSLDSDEMMNNVGQYEYHATEVFFGINNDGPAIQNLGRVLTRPDRLLAFPNTLQHQVQPFQLADPTQPGHRKILAMFLVDPYIPILSTANVPPQRKDWWAAEVRKVPPFSRLPREIFDMTMQYVADFPLSWEDAVQARQDLMDERGALIEQLNDDMEEDTFFFCEH
;
A
#
# COMPACT_ATOMS: atom_id res chain seq x y z
N MET A 1 -43.64 0.11 -5.89
CA MET A 1 -42.77 -0.68 -5.00
C MET A 1 -42.15 0.29 -4.01
N ALA A 2 -42.24 0.04 -2.71
CA ALA A 2 -41.57 0.90 -1.74
C ALA A 2 -40.05 0.79 -1.97
N HIS A 3 -39.36 1.90 -2.23
CA HIS A 3 -37.91 1.89 -2.30
C HIS A 3 -37.37 1.47 -0.93
N LEU A 4 -36.50 0.46 -0.90
CA LEU A 4 -35.82 0.07 0.34
C LEU A 4 -34.99 1.25 0.84
N ARG A 5 -34.99 1.48 2.16
CA ARG A 5 -34.16 2.51 2.78
C ARG A 5 -32.69 2.13 2.58
N THR A 6 -31.85 3.09 2.22
CA THR A 6 -30.39 2.91 2.18
C THR A 6 -29.91 2.47 3.56
N SER A 7 -29.19 1.36 3.60
CA SER A 7 -28.64 0.76 4.82
C SER A 7 -27.21 0.34 4.48
N LEU A 8 -26.25 1.16 4.92
CA LEU A 8 -24.80 1.02 4.67
C LEU A 8 -24.05 1.35 5.98
N PRO A 9 -22.78 0.96 6.13
CA PRO A 9 -21.96 1.36 7.27
C PRO A 9 -22.01 2.88 7.47
N GLY A 10 -22.34 3.30 8.69
CA GLY A 10 -22.48 4.70 9.07
C GLY A 10 -23.80 5.37 8.66
N PHE A 11 -24.70 4.66 7.97
CA PHE A 11 -26.03 5.15 7.61
C PHE A 11 -27.06 4.03 7.58
N GLY A 12 -27.68 3.79 8.74
CA GLY A 12 -28.63 2.70 8.95
C GLY A 12 -27.99 1.34 9.23
N GLN A 13 -26.65 1.25 9.29
CA GLN A 13 -25.88 0.14 9.86
C GLN A 13 -24.72 0.70 10.71
N PRO A 14 -24.23 -0.06 11.70
CA PRO A 14 -23.00 0.29 12.41
C PRO A 14 -21.82 0.45 11.46
N LEU A 15 -20.86 1.31 11.81
CA LEU A 15 -19.60 1.44 11.05
C LEU A 15 -18.78 0.14 11.10
N LYS A 16 -18.73 -0.48 12.28
CA LYS A 16 -18.05 -1.76 12.49
C LYS A 16 -18.83 -2.92 11.89
N THR A 17 -18.20 -3.61 10.95
CA THR A 17 -18.70 -4.90 10.44
C THR A 17 -18.00 -6.04 11.18
N ASN A 18 -18.76 -7.05 11.59
CA ASN A 18 -18.22 -8.27 12.22
C ASN A 18 -18.06 -9.42 11.22
N LEU A 19 -17.90 -9.09 9.93
CA LEU A 19 -17.68 -10.09 8.90
C LEU A 19 -16.27 -10.69 9.09
N PRO A 20 -16.10 -12.02 9.07
CA PRO A 20 -14.77 -12.61 9.05
C PRO A 20 -14.13 -12.44 7.66
N VAL A 21 -12.80 -12.52 7.54
CA VAL A 21 -12.13 -12.50 6.21
C VAL A 21 -12.57 -13.69 5.38
N VAL A 22 -12.60 -14.87 5.99
CA VAL A 22 -13.05 -16.13 5.41
C VAL A 22 -14.06 -16.77 6.34
N ASP A 23 -15.16 -17.31 5.81
CA ASP A 23 -16.15 -18.00 6.62
C ASP A 23 -15.79 -19.46 6.92
N SER A 24 -16.65 -20.15 7.67
CA SER A 24 -16.46 -21.55 8.03
C SER A 24 -16.50 -22.52 6.84
N GLN A 25 -16.91 -22.07 5.66
CA GLN A 25 -16.92 -22.84 4.41
C GLN A 25 -15.65 -22.58 3.58
N GLY A 26 -14.77 -21.70 4.03
CA GLY A 26 -13.55 -21.33 3.30
C GLY A 26 -13.78 -20.25 2.25
N GLU A 27 -14.96 -19.63 2.21
CA GLU A 27 -15.31 -18.58 1.25
C GLU A 27 -14.93 -17.19 1.77
N ARG A 28 -14.35 -16.37 0.90
CA ARG A 28 -13.99 -14.99 1.24
C ARG A 28 -15.25 -14.16 1.48
N ARG A 29 -15.31 -13.46 2.61
CA ARG A 29 -16.42 -12.55 2.98
C ARG A 29 -16.01 -11.09 3.07
N ARG A 30 -14.71 -10.81 3.14
CA ARG A 30 -14.09 -9.50 2.95
C ARG A 30 -12.59 -9.66 2.68
N PHE A 31 -11.91 -8.60 2.28
CA PHE A 31 -10.45 -8.61 2.24
C PHE A 31 -9.86 -8.21 3.61
N PRO A 32 -8.59 -8.56 3.88
CA PRO A 32 -7.89 -8.07 5.05
C PRO A 32 -7.79 -6.54 5.04
N HIS A 33 -7.95 -5.93 6.22
CA HIS A 33 -7.89 -4.49 6.42
C HIS A 33 -6.75 -4.15 7.39
N ALA A 34 -5.87 -3.25 6.95
CA ALA A 34 -4.60 -2.95 7.62
C ALA A 34 -4.75 -2.52 9.09
N ILE A 35 -5.82 -1.78 9.42
CA ILE A 35 -6.05 -1.27 10.78
C ILE A 35 -6.77 -2.32 11.66
N SER A 36 -7.61 -3.18 11.08
CA SER A 36 -8.52 -4.02 11.90
C SER A 36 -8.03 -5.45 12.09
N ASP A 37 -7.12 -5.93 11.24
CA ASP A 37 -6.78 -7.35 11.16
C ASP A 37 -5.35 -7.69 11.62
N THR A 38 -4.65 -6.76 12.28
CA THR A 38 -3.20 -6.74 12.63
C THR A 38 -2.26 -6.92 11.43
N CYS A 39 -2.58 -7.83 10.50
CA CYS A 39 -1.87 -8.10 9.25
C CYS A 39 -0.37 -8.38 9.42
N ASN A 40 0.01 -8.83 10.62
CA ASN A 40 1.38 -9.15 10.97
C ASN A 40 1.92 -10.28 10.08
N SER A 41 3.19 -10.16 9.70
CA SER A 41 3.90 -11.15 8.90
C SER A 41 4.78 -12.03 9.80
N VAL A 42 4.91 -13.31 9.42
CA VAL A 42 5.91 -14.23 9.98
C VAL A 42 7.36 -13.85 9.63
N GLY A 43 7.54 -12.81 8.82
CA GLY A 43 8.82 -12.25 8.40
C GLY A 43 9.46 -12.95 7.21
N ILE A 44 10.25 -12.19 6.46
CA ILE A 44 11.09 -12.72 5.39
C ILE A 44 12.58 -12.52 5.69
N SER A 45 13.40 -13.51 5.32
CA SER A 45 14.83 -13.48 5.61
C SER A 45 15.57 -12.37 4.84
N VAL A 46 16.74 -11.96 5.33
CA VAL A 46 17.66 -11.04 4.60
C VAL A 46 18.03 -11.63 3.24
N ARG A 47 18.17 -12.96 3.14
CA ARG A 47 18.44 -13.67 1.88
C ARG A 47 17.23 -13.60 0.93
N GLU A 48 16.01 -13.81 1.43
CA GLU A 48 14.77 -13.66 0.66
C GLU A 48 14.64 -12.24 0.08
N ARG A 49 14.88 -11.19 0.89
CA ARG A 49 14.84 -9.79 0.44
C ARG A 49 15.82 -9.51 -0.70
N ARG A 50 17.01 -10.12 -0.68
CA ARG A 50 18.00 -9.99 -1.78
C ARG A 50 17.54 -10.68 -3.06
N MET A 51 16.88 -11.85 -2.96
CA MET A 51 16.28 -12.52 -4.11
C MET A 51 15.19 -11.65 -4.74
N LEU A 52 14.30 -11.12 -3.91
CA LEU A 52 13.21 -10.24 -4.34
C LEU A 52 13.71 -8.94 -4.96
N GLU A 53 14.74 -8.32 -4.38
CA GLU A 53 15.39 -7.12 -4.95
C GLU A 53 16.01 -7.42 -6.31
N PHE A 54 16.73 -8.55 -6.45
CA PHE A 54 17.29 -8.97 -7.73
C PHE A 54 16.18 -9.17 -8.80
N ILE A 55 15.08 -9.85 -8.45
CA ILE A 55 13.93 -10.03 -9.35
C ILE A 55 13.32 -8.67 -9.75
N ASN A 56 13.16 -7.76 -8.79
CA ASN A 56 12.63 -6.42 -9.02
C ASN A 56 13.52 -5.62 -9.98
N GLN A 57 14.85 -5.66 -9.79
CA GLN A 57 15.82 -4.99 -10.66
C GLN A 57 15.88 -5.60 -12.07
N ILE A 58 15.84 -6.93 -12.21
CA ILE A 58 15.83 -7.57 -13.53
C ILE A 58 14.56 -7.21 -14.30
N THR A 59 13.41 -7.25 -13.65
CA THR A 59 12.11 -6.93 -14.27
C THR A 59 11.96 -5.45 -14.65
N ASP A 60 12.86 -4.57 -14.17
CA ASP A 60 12.94 -3.17 -14.62
C ASP A 60 13.77 -2.98 -15.89
N LYS A 61 14.58 -3.96 -16.28
CA LYS A 61 15.40 -3.92 -17.50
C LYS A 61 14.51 -4.08 -18.74
N PRO A 62 14.77 -3.33 -19.83
CA PRO A 62 14.05 -3.54 -21.09
C PRO A 62 14.21 -4.96 -21.62
N GLU A 63 13.14 -5.55 -22.16
CA GLU A 63 13.12 -6.91 -22.71
C GLU A 63 13.60 -8.00 -21.73
N TRP A 64 13.44 -7.80 -20.41
CA TRP A 64 13.88 -8.78 -19.41
C TRP A 64 13.26 -10.18 -19.65
N ASP A 65 12.01 -10.21 -20.11
CA ASP A 65 11.19 -11.39 -20.40
C ASP A 65 11.78 -12.23 -21.55
N ARG A 66 12.44 -11.59 -22.51
CA ARG A 66 13.24 -12.28 -23.54
C ARG A 66 14.63 -12.63 -23.02
N LYS A 67 15.29 -11.70 -22.34
CA LYS A 67 16.70 -11.79 -21.92
C LYS A 67 16.95 -12.89 -20.88
N VAL A 68 15.95 -13.25 -20.07
CA VAL A 68 16.05 -14.34 -19.09
C VAL A 68 16.23 -15.73 -19.73
N PHE A 69 15.96 -15.86 -21.03
CA PHE A 69 16.19 -17.09 -21.80
C PHE A 69 17.51 -17.08 -22.60
N ASP A 70 18.27 -15.99 -22.55
CA ASP A 70 19.59 -15.90 -23.19
C ASP A 70 20.68 -16.28 -22.18
N ASP A 71 21.25 -17.48 -22.34
CA ASP A 71 22.28 -18.00 -21.43
C ASP A 71 23.53 -17.10 -21.36
N GLY A 72 23.86 -16.36 -22.42
CA GLY A 72 24.98 -15.41 -22.43
C GLY A 72 24.70 -14.22 -21.51
N ILE A 73 23.46 -13.74 -21.49
CA ILE A 73 23.01 -12.66 -20.60
C ILE A 73 22.88 -13.17 -19.17
N VAL A 74 22.26 -14.33 -18.96
CA VAL A 74 22.10 -14.93 -17.63
C VAL A 74 23.47 -15.18 -16.97
N ARG A 75 24.49 -15.62 -17.73
CA ARG A 75 25.87 -15.75 -17.20
C ARG A 75 26.47 -14.42 -16.74
N LYS A 76 26.16 -13.31 -17.42
CA LYS A 76 26.60 -11.97 -16.98
C LYS A 76 25.90 -11.57 -15.69
N TRP A 77 24.58 -11.74 -15.61
CA TRP A 77 23.83 -11.47 -14.38
C TRP A 77 24.31 -12.33 -13.22
N ARG A 78 24.68 -13.60 -13.45
CA ARG A 78 25.30 -14.46 -12.43
C ARG A 78 26.61 -13.87 -11.93
N GLY A 79 27.48 -13.42 -12.84
CA GLY A 79 28.75 -12.77 -12.48
C GLY A 79 28.58 -11.46 -11.70
N GLU A 80 27.47 -10.74 -11.91
CA GLU A 80 27.14 -9.50 -11.19
C GLU A 80 26.49 -9.76 -9.83
N ALA A 81 25.69 -10.82 -9.69
CA ALA A 81 24.89 -11.09 -8.49
C ALA A 81 25.53 -12.09 -7.51
N CYS A 82 26.34 -13.04 -7.99
CA CYS A 82 27.01 -14.06 -7.17
C CYS A 82 28.40 -13.61 -6.72
N VAL A 83 28.51 -12.36 -6.27
CA VAL A 83 29.76 -11.72 -5.83
C VAL A 83 29.89 -11.75 -4.31
N TRP A 84 31.10 -11.96 -3.81
CA TRP A 84 31.40 -11.89 -2.38
C TRP A 84 31.23 -10.46 -1.86
N SER A 85 30.49 -10.32 -0.76
CA SER A 85 30.37 -9.07 -0.01
C SER A 85 31.09 -9.21 1.33
N ALA A 86 32.08 -8.35 1.58
CA ALA A 86 32.78 -8.31 2.86
C ALA A 86 31.86 -7.85 4.01
N GLU A 87 30.88 -7.00 3.71
CA GLU A 87 29.88 -6.51 4.66
C GLU A 87 28.94 -7.63 5.10
N LEU A 88 28.46 -8.44 4.14
CA LEU A 88 27.57 -9.57 4.45
C LEU A 88 28.34 -10.81 4.94
N ARG A 89 29.66 -10.85 4.73
CA ARG A 89 30.52 -12.04 4.92
C ARG A 89 30.02 -13.27 4.15
N GLU A 90 29.37 -13.05 3.02
CA GLU A 90 28.88 -14.09 2.11
C GLU A 90 28.71 -13.55 0.69
N LYS A 91 28.31 -14.40 -0.27
CA LYS A 91 27.89 -13.92 -1.59
C LYS A 91 26.57 -13.15 -1.47
N TYR A 92 26.41 -12.08 -2.26
CA TYR A 92 25.14 -11.33 -2.31
C TYR A 92 23.97 -12.26 -2.63
N LEU A 93 24.07 -13.05 -3.72
CA LEU A 93 23.27 -14.26 -3.93
C LEU A 93 24.18 -15.49 -3.97
N SER A 94 23.79 -16.57 -3.29
CA SER A 94 24.38 -17.89 -3.55
C SER A 94 24.05 -18.36 -4.97
N GLU A 95 24.73 -19.40 -5.44
CA GLU A 95 24.41 -20.00 -6.74
C GLU A 95 22.98 -20.58 -6.76
N ALA A 96 22.53 -21.17 -5.64
CA ALA A 96 21.19 -21.74 -5.53
C ALA A 96 20.11 -20.65 -5.47
N MET A 97 20.34 -19.55 -4.76
CA MET A 97 19.47 -18.36 -4.80
C MET A 97 19.36 -17.81 -6.21
N PHE A 98 20.49 -17.66 -6.91
CA PHE A 98 20.49 -17.18 -8.28
C PHE A 98 19.71 -18.12 -9.21
N ASP A 99 19.93 -19.43 -9.12
CA ASP A 99 19.24 -20.41 -9.94
C ASP A 99 17.74 -20.47 -9.66
N TYR A 100 17.33 -20.25 -8.42
CA TYR A 100 15.92 -20.07 -8.07
C TYR A 100 15.36 -18.81 -8.74
N CYS A 101 16.02 -17.66 -8.57
CA CYS A 101 15.58 -16.39 -9.16
C CYS A 101 15.42 -16.48 -10.68
N ILE A 102 16.32 -17.17 -11.38
CA ILE A 102 16.22 -17.36 -12.84
C ILE A 102 15.06 -18.27 -13.23
N GLN A 103 14.80 -19.35 -12.49
CA GLN A 103 13.61 -20.18 -12.72
C GLN A 103 12.33 -19.39 -12.52
N GLU A 104 12.27 -18.59 -11.45
CA GLU A 104 11.14 -17.75 -11.15
C GLU A 104 10.94 -16.64 -12.18
N LEU A 105 12.00 -15.97 -12.62
CA LEU A 105 11.94 -14.96 -13.68
C LEU A 105 11.44 -15.57 -15.01
N ARG A 106 11.85 -16.81 -15.34
CA ARG A 106 11.35 -17.51 -16.54
C ARG A 106 9.86 -17.83 -16.43
N ASP A 107 9.40 -18.27 -15.27
CA ASP A 107 7.98 -18.51 -14.98
C ASP A 107 7.16 -17.20 -15.04
N LYS A 108 7.65 -16.13 -14.41
CA LYS A 108 7.06 -14.79 -14.51
C LYS A 108 7.05 -14.27 -15.93
N ALA A 109 8.06 -14.56 -16.76
CA ALA A 109 8.09 -14.13 -18.17
C ALA A 109 6.94 -14.74 -18.98
N PHE A 110 6.59 -16.01 -18.76
CA PHE A 110 5.41 -16.62 -19.40
C PHE A 110 4.11 -15.94 -18.97
N HIS A 111 3.97 -15.63 -17.69
CA HIS A 111 2.81 -14.90 -17.20
C HIS A 111 2.74 -13.47 -17.79
N TYR A 112 3.87 -12.77 -17.78
CA TYR A 112 4.01 -11.41 -18.32
C TYR A 112 3.62 -11.35 -19.81
N GLN A 113 4.00 -12.34 -20.61
CA GLN A 113 3.59 -12.40 -22.03
C GLN A 113 2.07 -12.45 -22.21
N GLN A 114 1.34 -13.04 -21.27
CA GLN A 114 -0.12 -13.15 -21.32
C GLN A 114 -0.84 -11.94 -20.71
N THR A 115 -0.28 -11.36 -19.65
CA THR A 115 -0.98 -10.39 -18.81
C THR A 115 -0.38 -8.99 -18.85
N GLN A 116 0.84 -8.85 -19.34
CA GLN A 116 1.63 -7.62 -19.31
C GLN A 116 1.93 -7.10 -17.89
N MET A 117 1.81 -7.96 -16.88
CA MET A 117 2.03 -7.62 -15.46
C MET A 117 3.10 -8.51 -14.85
N VAL A 118 3.81 -7.99 -13.86
CA VAL A 118 4.76 -8.76 -13.07
C VAL A 118 4.62 -8.45 -11.58
N SER A 119 4.48 -9.50 -10.78
CA SER A 119 4.49 -9.44 -9.32
C SER A 119 5.94 -9.39 -8.82
N VAL A 120 6.24 -8.44 -7.94
CA VAL A 120 7.53 -8.25 -7.26
C VAL A 120 7.28 -8.11 -5.76
N TRP A 121 8.35 -8.29 -4.96
CA TRP A 121 8.24 -8.35 -3.50
C TRP A 121 7.18 -9.34 -3.02
N ASP A 122 7.01 -10.43 -3.76
CA ASP A 122 5.80 -11.22 -3.75
C ASP A 122 5.94 -12.46 -2.86
N SER A 123 6.27 -12.20 -1.58
CA SER A 123 6.31 -13.17 -0.49
C SER A 123 4.92 -13.27 0.17
N ASP A 124 4.62 -12.43 1.15
CA ASP A 124 3.34 -12.43 1.88
C ASP A 124 2.24 -11.71 1.11
N ARG A 125 2.61 -10.56 0.54
CA ARG A 125 1.77 -9.70 -0.28
C ARG A 125 2.51 -9.44 -1.59
N ALA A 126 1.77 -9.27 -2.68
CA ALA A 126 2.38 -8.98 -3.97
C ALA A 126 2.26 -7.51 -4.32
N ILE A 127 3.36 -6.90 -4.75
CA ILE A 127 3.34 -5.61 -5.44
C ILE A 127 3.37 -5.91 -6.93
N VAL A 128 2.40 -5.42 -7.69
CA VAL A 128 2.23 -5.74 -9.11
C VAL A 128 2.54 -4.50 -9.93
N LYS A 129 3.44 -4.61 -10.90
CA LYS A 129 3.78 -3.52 -11.82
C LYS A 129 3.53 -3.92 -13.26
N SER A 130 3.13 -2.94 -14.07
CA SER A 130 3.04 -3.04 -15.52
C SER A 130 3.52 -1.74 -16.16
N ASP A 131 4.37 -1.88 -17.19
CA ASP A 131 4.85 -0.74 -17.98
C ASP A 131 4.13 -0.64 -19.34
N THR A 132 3.18 -1.54 -19.61
CA THR A 132 2.50 -1.68 -20.91
C THR A 132 0.99 -1.82 -20.82
N ALA A 133 0.42 -1.97 -19.60
CA ALA A 133 -1.03 -2.04 -19.39
C ALA A 133 -1.75 -0.76 -19.86
N VAL A 134 -1.11 0.40 -19.70
CA VAL A 134 -1.63 1.68 -20.17
C VAL A 134 -1.06 1.98 -21.56
N THR A 135 -1.94 2.06 -22.56
CA THR A 135 -1.53 2.43 -23.92
C THR A 135 -1.16 3.92 -23.98
N THR A 136 -0.30 4.29 -24.94
CA THR A 136 0.05 5.71 -25.18
C THR A 136 -1.19 6.58 -25.42
N ALA A 137 -2.19 6.06 -26.15
CA ALA A 137 -3.44 6.78 -26.39
C ALA A 137 -4.23 7.06 -25.10
N LEU A 138 -4.26 6.08 -24.18
CA LEU A 138 -4.92 6.25 -22.87
C LEU A 138 -4.14 7.23 -21.98
N ALA A 139 -2.81 7.14 -21.95
CA ALA A 139 -1.94 8.08 -21.24
C ALA A 139 -2.12 9.52 -21.74
N ASP A 140 -2.14 9.72 -23.07
CA ASP A 140 -2.33 11.03 -23.69
C ASP A 140 -3.73 11.59 -23.42
N SER A 141 -4.76 10.73 -23.40
CA SER A 141 -6.12 11.12 -22.99
C SER A 141 -6.15 11.66 -21.57
N LEU A 142 -5.44 11.01 -20.62
CA LEU A 142 -5.34 11.50 -19.25
C LEU A 142 -4.62 12.86 -19.20
N ARG A 143 -3.44 12.97 -19.82
CA ARG A 143 -2.68 14.23 -19.88
C ARG A 143 -3.51 15.35 -20.48
N GLN A 144 -4.28 15.08 -21.54
CA GLN A 144 -5.12 16.07 -22.20
C GLN A 144 -6.23 16.58 -21.28
N TYR A 145 -6.97 15.68 -20.62
CA TYR A 145 -8.18 16.05 -19.87
C TYR A 145 -7.90 16.49 -18.43
N VAL A 146 -6.76 16.13 -17.86
CA VAL A 146 -6.31 16.63 -16.54
C VAL A 146 -5.86 18.09 -16.61
N ARG A 147 -5.43 18.60 -17.77
CA ARG A 147 -5.08 20.03 -17.94
C ARG A 147 -6.20 20.99 -17.52
N ALA A 148 -7.47 20.60 -17.66
CA ALA A 148 -8.58 21.43 -17.19
C ALA A 148 -8.61 21.63 -15.66
N LEU A 149 -7.92 20.77 -14.91
CA LEU A 149 -7.74 20.87 -13.45
C LEU A 149 -6.40 21.54 -13.09
N GLU A 150 -5.38 21.35 -13.92
CA GLU A 150 -4.02 21.87 -13.68
C GLU A 150 -3.84 23.33 -14.15
N ASP A 151 -4.33 23.66 -15.34
CA ASP A 151 -4.16 24.96 -16.01
C ASP A 151 -5.20 25.98 -15.53
N VAL A 152 -5.29 26.15 -14.20
CA VAL A 152 -6.15 27.14 -13.54
C VAL A 152 -5.34 28.39 -13.17
N PRO A 153 -5.99 29.56 -12.96
CA PRO A 153 -5.30 30.74 -12.45
C PRO A 153 -4.57 30.43 -11.14
N GLU A 154 -3.41 31.08 -10.90
CA GLU A 154 -2.55 30.79 -9.74
C GLU A 154 -3.29 30.85 -8.39
N GLN A 155 -4.17 31.84 -8.22
CA GLN A 155 -5.01 32.00 -7.03
C GLN A 155 -6.05 30.89 -6.82
N SER A 156 -6.27 30.05 -7.83
CA SER A 156 -7.20 28.91 -7.80
C SER A 156 -6.47 27.58 -7.72
N LYS A 157 -5.13 27.57 -7.71
CA LYS A 157 -4.35 26.37 -7.48
C LYS A 157 -4.47 25.95 -6.02
N ASP A 158 -4.81 24.69 -5.83
CA ASP A 158 -4.98 24.08 -4.53
C ASP A 158 -3.68 23.41 -4.08
N TRP A 159 -2.79 24.20 -3.48
CA TRP A 159 -1.53 23.70 -2.94
C TRP A 159 -1.78 22.93 -1.63
N HIS A 160 -1.27 21.71 -1.57
CA HIS A 160 -1.42 20.83 -0.42
C HIS A 160 -0.87 21.51 0.86
N PRO A 161 -1.61 21.47 1.99
CA PRO A 161 -1.15 22.03 3.25
C PRO A 161 0.22 21.50 3.67
N GLY A 162 1.08 22.37 4.21
CA GLY A 162 2.42 21.99 4.68
C GLY A 162 3.44 21.61 3.59
N SER A 163 3.06 21.57 2.30
CA SER A 163 3.96 21.15 1.22
C SER A 163 4.95 22.21 0.74
N ASP A 164 4.88 23.43 1.28
CA ASP A 164 5.64 24.59 0.79
C ASP A 164 5.43 24.81 -0.73
N GLN A 165 4.18 24.68 -1.19
CA GLN A 165 3.79 24.81 -2.60
C GLN A 165 4.57 23.87 -3.54
N LYS A 166 4.91 22.67 -3.07
CA LYS A 166 5.51 21.62 -3.90
C LYS A 166 4.48 20.60 -4.37
N VAL A 167 3.39 20.40 -3.64
CA VAL A 167 2.35 19.41 -3.98
C VAL A 167 1.08 20.13 -4.37
N LEU A 168 0.64 19.97 -5.61
CA LEU A 168 -0.57 20.54 -6.18
C LEU A 168 -1.66 19.47 -6.23
N ASP A 169 -2.74 19.69 -5.49
CA ASP A 169 -3.91 18.82 -5.47
C ASP A 169 -4.83 19.18 -6.65
N LEU A 170 -4.99 18.25 -7.61
CA LEU A 170 -5.91 18.45 -8.75
C LEU A 170 -7.29 17.85 -8.47
N LEU A 171 -7.29 16.71 -7.78
CA LEU A 171 -8.47 16.02 -7.30
C LEU A 171 -8.10 15.34 -5.98
N HIS A 172 -8.50 15.93 -4.85
CA HIS A 172 -8.19 15.38 -3.53
C HIS A 172 -9.47 14.85 -2.85
N PRO A 173 -9.49 13.58 -2.39
CA PRO A 173 -10.68 12.98 -1.78
C PRO A 173 -11.05 13.57 -0.42
N SER A 174 -10.11 14.22 0.28
CA SER A 174 -10.39 14.97 1.52
C SER A 174 -11.10 16.30 1.31
N LEU A 175 -11.34 16.74 0.07
CA LEU A 175 -12.23 17.87 -0.20
C LEU A 175 -13.67 17.38 -0.36
N PHE A 176 -14.61 18.04 0.33
CA PHE A 176 -16.02 17.62 0.37
C PHE A 176 -16.24 16.16 0.82
N PRO A 177 -15.55 15.64 1.86
CA PRO A 177 -15.79 14.30 2.39
C PRO A 177 -17.14 14.27 3.11
N VAL A 178 -17.61 13.09 3.52
CA VAL A 178 -18.65 13.03 4.55
C VAL A 178 -18.07 13.61 5.84
N ILE A 179 -18.79 14.54 6.44
CA ILE A 179 -18.54 15.10 7.77
C ILE A 179 -19.69 14.62 8.65
N TYR A 180 -19.40 13.72 9.60
CA TYR A 180 -20.46 13.19 10.47
C TYR A 180 -21.12 14.30 11.28
N GLY A 181 -22.45 14.21 11.41
CA GLY A 181 -23.29 15.25 12.03
C GLY A 181 -23.59 16.46 11.13
N LYS A 182 -23.01 16.56 9.92
CA LYS A 182 -23.21 17.70 9.00
C LYS A 182 -23.63 17.29 7.59
N SER A 183 -22.92 16.34 6.98
CA SER A 183 -23.20 15.86 5.62
C SER A 183 -24.53 15.13 5.54
N ARG A 184 -25.12 15.08 4.33
CA ARG A 184 -26.44 14.47 4.10
C ARG A 184 -26.37 13.31 3.11
N ALA A 185 -27.11 12.24 3.39
CA ALA A 185 -27.28 11.10 2.50
C ALA A 185 -28.76 10.87 2.18
N LEU A 186 -29.03 10.36 0.97
CA LEU A 186 -30.38 10.02 0.55
C LEU A 186 -30.85 8.75 1.25
N PRO A 187 -31.94 8.80 2.04
CA PRO A 187 -32.52 7.62 2.67
C PRO A 187 -33.14 6.66 1.66
N TYR A 188 -33.49 7.13 0.46
CA TYR A 188 -34.11 6.32 -0.59
C TYR A 188 -33.58 6.72 -1.96
N GLY A 189 -33.36 5.74 -2.83
CA GLY A 189 -32.88 5.95 -4.20
C GLY A 189 -31.40 6.33 -4.27
N THR A 190 -30.96 6.78 -5.44
CA THR A 190 -29.57 7.14 -5.71
C THR A 190 -29.48 8.49 -6.40
N VAL A 191 -28.34 9.17 -6.24
CA VAL A 191 -28.01 10.41 -6.92
C VAL A 191 -27.72 10.11 -8.40
N PRO A 192 -28.49 10.67 -9.37
CA PRO A 192 -28.22 10.47 -10.79
C PRO A 192 -26.93 11.16 -11.22
N LEU A 193 -26.09 10.49 -12.01
CA LEU A 193 -24.78 11.00 -12.43
C LEU A 193 -24.85 12.36 -13.14
N GLU A 194 -25.60 12.49 -14.23
CA GLU A 194 -25.60 13.72 -15.03
C GLU A 194 -26.27 14.90 -14.32
N ASP A 195 -27.23 14.63 -13.43
CA ASP A 195 -28.06 15.64 -12.74
C ASP A 195 -27.77 15.75 -11.23
N CYS A 196 -26.61 15.25 -10.79
CA CYS A 196 -26.26 15.10 -9.38
C CYS A 196 -26.40 16.40 -8.56
N ALA A 197 -25.99 17.54 -9.14
CA ALA A 197 -26.02 18.85 -8.47
C ALA A 197 -27.43 19.30 -8.05
N ARG A 198 -28.49 18.78 -8.70
CA ARG A 198 -29.88 19.11 -8.32
C ARG A 198 -30.29 18.51 -6.98
N PHE A 199 -29.55 17.51 -6.51
CA PHE A 199 -29.80 16.83 -5.24
C PHE A 199 -28.99 17.43 -4.09
N SER A 200 -28.08 18.37 -4.36
CA SER A 200 -27.29 19.05 -3.33
C SER A 200 -28.19 19.67 -2.24
N GLY A 201 -27.88 19.37 -0.97
CA GLY A 201 -28.70 19.76 0.18
C GLY A 201 -29.83 18.78 0.52
N GLY A 202 -30.13 17.81 -0.34
CA GLY A 202 -31.13 16.78 -0.09
C GLY A 202 -30.66 15.67 0.85
N GLY A 203 -31.60 14.94 1.43
CA GLY A 203 -31.32 13.80 2.31
C GLY A 203 -31.37 14.12 3.81
N GLU A 204 -31.03 13.12 4.60
CA GLU A 204 -30.97 13.16 6.06
C GLU A 204 -29.51 13.30 6.51
N ILE A 205 -29.28 13.89 7.68
CA ILE A 205 -27.93 14.04 8.23
C ILE A 205 -27.34 12.64 8.48
N VAL A 206 -26.09 12.45 8.07
CA VAL A 206 -25.31 11.26 8.37
C VAL A 206 -24.72 11.43 9.76
N ASP A 207 -25.24 10.68 10.72
CA ASP A 207 -24.79 10.68 12.11
C ASP A 207 -24.70 9.22 12.59
N PRO A 208 -23.53 8.58 12.48
CA PRO A 208 -23.39 7.16 12.76
C PRO A 208 -23.50 6.86 14.26
N GLU A 209 -24.21 5.79 14.61
CA GLU A 209 -24.16 5.24 15.97
C GLU A 209 -22.79 4.60 16.21
N LEU A 210 -21.96 5.25 17.01
CA LEU A 210 -20.65 4.74 17.42
C LEU A 210 -20.87 3.68 18.52
N HIS A 211 -20.96 2.41 18.14
CA HIS A 211 -21.03 1.29 19.08
C HIS A 211 -19.64 0.79 19.43
N GLY A 212 -19.11 1.32 20.53
CA GLY A 212 -17.82 0.95 21.14
C GLY A 212 -17.56 1.91 22.30
N THR A 213 -16.81 1.49 23.32
CA THR A 213 -16.23 2.48 24.22
C THR A 213 -15.39 3.43 23.38
N ARG A 214 -15.45 4.72 23.70
CA ARG A 214 -14.58 5.77 23.17
C ARG A 214 -13.12 5.60 23.66
N GLU A 215 -12.75 4.36 23.98
CA GLU A 215 -11.55 3.89 24.64
C GLU A 215 -11.11 2.64 23.87
N THR A 216 -10.19 2.84 22.93
CA THR A 216 -8.83 2.27 22.88
C THR A 216 -8.24 2.56 21.50
N LEU A 217 -7.85 3.82 21.26
CA LEU A 217 -6.85 4.28 20.28
C LEU A 217 -6.61 5.77 20.58
N GLY A 218 -5.96 6.05 21.72
CA GLY A 218 -5.74 7.43 22.15
C GLY A 218 -7.04 8.24 22.24
N THR A 219 -6.93 9.56 22.22
CA THR A 219 -8.08 10.49 22.24
C THR A 219 -8.92 10.50 20.95
N LEU A 220 -8.63 9.64 19.97
CA LEU A 220 -9.24 9.65 18.63
C LEU A 220 -10.41 8.66 18.52
N PRO A 221 -11.48 8.99 17.78
CA PRO A 221 -12.56 8.04 17.51
C PRO A 221 -12.08 6.92 16.58
N GLU A 222 -12.36 5.65 16.93
CA GLU A 222 -11.97 4.41 16.19
C GLU A 222 -12.24 4.49 14.67
N TRP A 223 -13.28 5.22 14.27
CA TRP A 223 -13.75 5.34 12.87
C TRP A 223 -13.60 6.73 12.26
N GLY A 224 -12.99 7.66 12.98
CA GLY A 224 -12.83 9.04 12.55
C GLY A 224 -14.11 9.89 12.54
N SER A 225 -13.95 11.18 12.25
CA SER A 225 -15.06 12.16 12.08
C SER A 225 -15.48 12.33 10.61
N PHE A 226 -14.71 11.75 9.69
CA PHE A 226 -14.85 11.94 8.26
C PHE A 226 -14.82 10.62 7.48
N GLN A 227 -15.43 10.60 6.29
CA GLN A 227 -15.32 9.49 5.35
C GLN A 227 -15.10 10.01 3.93
N TRP A 228 -14.09 9.49 3.23
CA TRP A 228 -13.98 9.67 1.79
C TRP A 228 -15.16 9.05 1.03
N LEU A 229 -15.49 9.66 -0.11
CA LEU A 229 -16.62 9.27 -0.95
C LEU A 229 -16.13 8.54 -2.20
N PRO A 230 -16.26 7.20 -2.28
CA PRO A 230 -16.02 6.47 -3.51
C PRO A 230 -17.08 6.78 -4.57
N SER A 231 -16.71 6.56 -5.82
CA SER A 231 -17.62 6.47 -6.96
C SER A 231 -18.00 5.03 -7.22
N ASN A 232 -19.27 4.77 -7.52
CA ASN A 232 -19.74 3.45 -7.87
C ASN A 232 -19.37 3.13 -9.33
N ILE A 233 -18.87 1.92 -9.53
CA ILE A 233 -18.51 1.35 -10.82
C ILE A 233 -19.43 0.18 -11.10
N SER A 234 -20.17 0.21 -12.22
CA SER A 234 -20.89 -0.96 -12.73
C SER A 234 -20.15 -1.58 -13.90
N PHE A 235 -20.42 -2.84 -14.20
CA PHE A 235 -19.93 -3.50 -15.40
C PHE A 235 -21.02 -3.51 -16.47
N ASP A 236 -20.67 -3.14 -17.70
CA ASP A 236 -21.57 -3.32 -18.84
C ASP A 236 -21.62 -4.79 -19.31
N HIS A 237 -22.36 -5.05 -20.39
CA HIS A 237 -22.54 -6.39 -20.96
C HIS A 237 -21.23 -7.03 -21.46
N ASP A 238 -20.23 -6.22 -21.83
CA ASP A 238 -18.89 -6.68 -22.22
C ASP A 238 -17.94 -6.72 -21.00
N GLY A 239 -18.49 -6.46 -19.82
CA GLY A 239 -17.81 -6.39 -18.55
C GLY A 239 -16.90 -5.16 -18.42
N GLN A 240 -17.04 -4.14 -19.26
CA GLN A 240 -16.25 -2.92 -19.13
C GLN A 240 -16.77 -2.08 -17.96
N PRO A 241 -15.89 -1.53 -17.12
CA PRO A 241 -16.30 -0.68 -16.01
C PRO A 241 -16.89 0.65 -16.52
N LYS A 242 -17.96 1.08 -15.85
CA LYS A 242 -18.67 2.34 -16.09
C LYS A 242 -18.84 3.06 -14.77
N ILE A 243 -18.45 4.33 -14.73
CA ILE A 243 -18.64 5.17 -13.55
C ILE A 243 -20.11 5.60 -13.54
N VAL A 244 -20.88 5.16 -12.55
CA VAL A 244 -22.35 5.37 -12.49
C VAL A 244 -22.80 6.36 -11.42
N SER A 245 -21.87 6.84 -10.58
CA SER A 245 -22.09 7.98 -9.68
C SER A 245 -20.98 9.01 -9.84
N TYR A 246 -21.21 10.26 -9.43
CA TYR A 246 -20.24 11.32 -9.67
C TYR A 246 -18.94 11.06 -8.90
N ILE A 247 -17.80 11.49 -9.44
CA ILE A 247 -16.52 11.49 -8.73
C ILE A 247 -16.49 12.69 -7.79
N ASN A 248 -16.20 12.45 -6.51
CA ASN A 248 -16.19 13.50 -5.51
C ASN A 248 -15.28 14.66 -5.97
N ASN A 249 -15.77 15.89 -5.84
CA ASN A 249 -15.09 17.10 -6.30
C ASN A 249 -14.83 17.24 -7.83
N LEU A 250 -15.36 16.34 -8.69
CA LEU A 250 -15.18 16.43 -10.16
C LEU A 250 -16.53 16.48 -10.89
N HIS A 251 -16.89 17.62 -11.48
CA HIS A 251 -18.23 17.81 -12.06
C HIS A 251 -18.45 16.94 -13.32
N PRO A 252 -19.45 16.02 -13.36
CA PRO A 252 -19.60 15.04 -14.43
C PRO A 252 -19.93 15.65 -15.80
N LYS A 253 -20.75 16.70 -15.87
CA LYS A 253 -21.02 17.41 -17.14
C LYS A 253 -19.82 18.19 -17.69
N VAL A 254 -19.00 18.77 -16.82
CA VAL A 254 -17.85 19.61 -17.23
C VAL A 254 -16.68 18.73 -17.67
N HIS A 255 -16.44 17.63 -16.94
CA HIS A 255 -15.30 16.74 -17.16
C HIS A 255 -15.70 15.40 -17.78
N LYS A 256 -16.76 15.35 -18.59
CA LYS A 256 -17.28 14.12 -19.22
C LYS A 256 -16.20 13.28 -19.92
N PRO A 257 -15.25 13.86 -20.69
CA PRO A 257 -14.18 13.07 -21.30
C PRO A 257 -13.18 12.47 -20.29
N LEU A 258 -12.94 13.16 -19.16
CA LEU A 258 -12.09 12.64 -18.10
C LEU A 258 -12.73 11.44 -17.41
N TYR A 259 -14.05 11.45 -17.18
CA TYR A 259 -14.77 10.27 -16.67
C TYR A 259 -14.58 9.05 -17.58
N ALA A 260 -14.77 9.21 -18.89
CA ALA A 260 -14.56 8.13 -19.86
C ALA A 260 -13.10 7.65 -19.92
N THR A 261 -12.14 8.53 -19.61
CA THR A 261 -10.73 8.17 -19.48
C THR A 261 -10.50 7.37 -18.19
N LEU A 262 -11.04 7.82 -17.05
CA LEU A 262 -10.90 7.14 -15.76
C LEU A 262 -11.56 5.76 -15.75
N GLU A 263 -12.67 5.57 -16.47
CA GLU A 263 -13.26 4.24 -16.71
C GLU A 263 -12.24 3.26 -17.32
N GLN A 264 -11.48 3.70 -18.34
CA GLN A 264 -10.44 2.88 -18.95
C GLN A 264 -9.27 2.63 -18.00
N PHE A 265 -8.91 3.59 -17.14
CA PHE A 265 -7.92 3.38 -16.08
C PHE A 265 -8.37 2.35 -15.05
N VAL A 266 -9.65 2.34 -14.66
CA VAL A 266 -10.21 1.28 -13.81
C VAL A 266 -10.14 -0.07 -14.52
N ALA A 267 -10.44 -0.13 -15.82
CA ALA A 267 -10.39 -1.37 -16.61
C ALA A 267 -8.99 -2.00 -16.60
N VAL A 268 -7.94 -1.18 -16.76
CA VAL A 268 -6.54 -1.66 -16.72
C VAL A 268 -6.05 -1.94 -15.30
N ALA A 269 -6.61 -1.31 -14.26
CA ALA A 269 -6.25 -1.55 -12.87
C ALA A 269 -6.83 -2.85 -12.31
N ILE A 270 -8.02 -3.27 -12.75
CA ILE A 270 -8.71 -4.48 -12.26
C ILE A 270 -7.81 -5.74 -12.32
N PRO A 271 -7.12 -6.06 -13.43
CA PRO A 271 -6.23 -7.21 -13.47
C PRO A 271 -5.08 -7.15 -12.46
N LEU A 272 -4.53 -5.96 -12.18
CA LEU A 272 -3.47 -5.78 -11.19
C LEU A 272 -4.00 -5.94 -9.76
N TRP A 273 -5.21 -5.42 -9.48
CA TRP A 273 -5.88 -5.63 -8.19
C TRP A 273 -6.22 -7.11 -7.97
N ASN A 274 -6.70 -7.81 -9.00
CA ASN A 274 -6.93 -9.25 -8.93
C ASN A 274 -5.63 -9.98 -8.53
N GLU A 275 -4.51 -9.64 -9.16
CA GLU A 275 -3.22 -10.29 -8.89
C GLU A 275 -2.71 -9.98 -7.47
N CYS A 276 -2.78 -8.73 -7.01
CA CYS A 276 -2.24 -8.39 -5.69
C CYS A 276 -3.10 -8.90 -4.53
N LEU A 277 -4.41 -9.09 -4.73
CA LEU A 277 -5.37 -9.57 -3.72
C LEU A 277 -5.59 -11.10 -3.73
N ALA A 278 -5.07 -11.83 -4.72
CA ALA A 278 -5.31 -13.27 -4.88
C ALA A 278 -4.49 -14.18 -3.95
N TRP A 279 -3.47 -13.64 -3.29
CA TRP A 279 -2.53 -14.43 -2.49
C TRP A 279 -2.77 -14.19 -1.00
N SER A 280 -3.31 -15.19 -0.32
CA SER A 280 -3.56 -15.18 1.13
C SER A 280 -2.43 -15.82 1.93
N GLU A 281 -1.68 -16.75 1.33
CA GLU A 281 -0.59 -17.47 1.98
C GLU A 281 0.79 -16.88 1.63
N PRO A 282 1.74 -16.89 2.59
CA PRO A 282 3.14 -16.60 2.32
C PRO A 282 3.73 -17.48 1.21
N ARG A 283 4.39 -16.85 0.25
CA ARG A 283 5.13 -17.50 -0.85
C ARG A 283 6.64 -17.32 -0.66
N LEU A 284 7.14 -17.92 0.42
CA LEU A 284 8.55 -17.87 0.79
C LEU A 284 9.39 -18.79 -0.11
N ARG A 285 10.59 -18.32 -0.49
CA ARG A 285 11.58 -19.13 -1.24
C ARG A 285 12.54 -19.80 -0.27
N ILE A 286 12.83 -19.13 0.85
CA ILE A 286 13.61 -19.62 1.98
C ILE A 286 12.66 -19.82 3.16
N GLU A 287 12.40 -21.08 3.49
CA GLU A 287 11.64 -21.47 4.69
C GLU A 287 12.58 -21.46 5.90
N TYR A 288 12.05 -21.12 7.08
CA TYR A 288 12.79 -21.20 8.33
C TYR A 288 12.45 -22.51 9.05
N SER A 289 13.48 -23.20 9.56
CA SER A 289 13.31 -24.34 10.46
C SER A 289 14.49 -24.36 11.43
N GLY A 290 14.22 -24.13 12.73
CA GLY A 290 15.26 -24.07 13.76
C GLY A 290 16.14 -22.84 13.63
N LEU A 291 15.77 -21.75 14.32
CA LEU A 291 16.56 -20.52 14.42
C LEU A 291 17.20 -20.38 15.81
N GLY A 292 17.43 -21.49 16.51
CA GLY A 292 18.21 -21.54 17.74
C GLY A 292 19.71 -21.70 17.48
N ASP A 293 20.44 -22.15 18.49
CA ASP A 293 21.90 -22.37 18.41
C ASP A 293 22.32 -23.44 17.38
N GLU A 294 21.40 -24.28 16.90
CA GLU A 294 21.62 -25.18 15.77
C GLU A 294 21.84 -24.47 14.44
N ALA A 295 21.38 -23.23 14.29
CA ALA A 295 21.56 -22.43 13.09
C ALA A 295 22.92 -21.70 13.05
N LEU A 296 23.73 -21.82 14.12
CA LEU A 296 24.99 -21.11 14.29
C LEU A 296 26.20 -22.03 14.11
N THR A 297 27.23 -21.51 13.44
CA THR A 297 28.53 -22.16 13.21
C THR A 297 29.66 -21.15 13.36
N ALA A 298 30.91 -21.59 13.54
CA ALA A 298 32.08 -20.71 13.40
C ALA A 298 32.80 -20.92 12.06
N PRO A 299 33.57 -19.92 11.60
CA PRO A 299 34.50 -20.07 10.48
C PRO A 299 35.55 -21.16 10.74
N ASP A 300 35.96 -21.84 9.66
CA ASP A 300 37.03 -22.84 9.70
C ASP A 300 38.32 -22.28 10.33
N GLY A 301 38.88 -23.05 11.27
CA GLY A 301 40.18 -22.74 11.91
C GLY A 301 40.10 -21.82 13.13
N VAL A 302 38.91 -21.36 13.51
CA VAL A 302 38.70 -20.73 14.82
C VAL A 302 38.66 -21.82 15.90
N THR A 303 39.45 -21.66 16.95
CA THR A 303 39.48 -22.59 18.09
C THR A 303 39.25 -21.86 19.41
N PHE A 304 38.60 -22.53 20.35
CA PHE A 304 38.46 -22.10 21.73
C PHE A 304 39.53 -22.78 22.60
N THR A 305 40.08 -22.08 23.60
CA THR A 305 40.95 -22.70 24.60
C THR A 305 40.49 -22.21 25.97
N PRO A 306 40.02 -23.10 26.84
CA PRO A 306 39.48 -22.69 28.13
C PRO A 306 40.61 -22.24 29.07
N ALA A 307 40.31 -21.31 29.97
CA ALA A 307 41.27 -20.84 30.96
C ALA A 307 41.52 -21.89 32.06
N GLU A 308 42.72 -21.90 32.64
CA GLU A 308 43.07 -22.88 33.70
C GLU A 308 42.16 -22.80 34.93
N ASP A 309 41.56 -21.63 35.16
CA ASP A 309 40.72 -21.34 36.33
C ASP A 309 39.24 -21.72 36.13
N ASP A 310 38.83 -21.99 34.88
CA ASP A 310 37.42 -22.16 34.48
C ASP A 310 37.02 -23.62 34.19
N VAL A 311 38.00 -24.55 34.13
CA VAL A 311 37.77 -25.96 33.79
C VAL A 311 37.69 -26.90 35.00
N ASP A 312 36.80 -27.89 34.94
CA ASP A 312 36.81 -29.03 35.87
C ASP A 312 38.13 -29.82 35.76
N SER A 313 38.56 -30.48 36.85
CA SER A 313 39.88 -31.13 36.94
C SER A 313 40.19 -32.20 35.89
N ASP A 314 39.15 -32.66 35.19
CA ASP A 314 39.22 -33.75 34.22
C ASP A 314 39.22 -33.24 32.76
N THR A 315 39.08 -31.94 32.53
CA THR A 315 39.05 -31.32 31.19
C THR A 315 40.44 -30.86 30.76
N GLU A 316 40.87 -31.25 29.56
CA GLU A 316 42.21 -30.92 29.03
C GLU A 316 42.27 -29.47 28.53
N ILE A 317 43.28 -28.69 28.94
CA ILE A 317 43.50 -27.34 28.43
C ILE A 317 44.23 -27.42 27.08
N ARG A 318 43.47 -27.36 26.00
CA ARG A 318 43.98 -27.36 24.62
C ARG A 318 43.04 -26.57 23.70
N PRO A 319 43.47 -26.25 22.47
CA PRO A 319 42.56 -25.75 21.45
C PRO A 319 41.50 -26.80 21.09
N TYR A 320 40.23 -26.40 21.17
CA TYR A 320 39.06 -27.13 20.74
C TYR A 320 38.46 -26.45 19.51
N THR A 321 38.07 -27.25 18.52
CA THR A 321 37.22 -26.79 17.40
C THR A 321 35.83 -26.41 17.91
N TRP A 322 35.05 -25.73 17.07
CA TRP A 322 33.67 -25.34 17.41
C TRP A 322 32.80 -26.54 17.77
N GLU A 323 32.89 -27.63 17.00
CA GLU A 323 32.12 -28.85 17.23
C GLU A 323 32.56 -29.56 18.52
N GLU A 324 33.87 -29.68 18.77
CA GLU A 324 34.38 -30.28 20.00
C GLU A 324 33.96 -29.47 21.24
N ALA A 325 34.05 -28.14 21.17
CA ALA A 325 33.67 -27.27 22.28
C ALA A 325 32.16 -27.34 22.60
N LYS A 326 31.32 -27.47 21.56
CA LYS A 326 29.88 -27.70 21.71
C LYS A 326 29.56 -29.06 22.33
N GLU A 327 30.28 -30.13 21.97
CA GLU A 327 30.09 -31.46 22.56
C GLU A 327 30.49 -31.52 24.05
N ILE A 328 31.52 -30.76 24.44
CA ILE A 328 32.04 -30.72 25.81
C ILE A 328 31.17 -29.85 26.74
N GLN A 329 30.24 -29.06 26.18
CA GLN A 329 29.32 -28.19 26.91
C GLN A 329 30.04 -27.18 27.82
N PHE A 330 31.02 -26.46 27.27
CA PHE A 330 31.65 -25.30 27.92
C PHE A 330 30.67 -24.12 28.17
N GLU A 331 29.38 -24.28 27.89
CA GLU A 331 28.29 -23.30 27.98
C GLU A 331 28.14 -22.61 29.36
N ARG A 332 28.79 -23.14 30.39
CA ARG A 332 28.80 -22.55 31.75
C ARG A 332 29.99 -21.62 32.01
N GLU A 333 30.96 -21.55 31.09
CA GLU A 333 32.14 -20.70 31.22
C GLU A 333 31.92 -19.36 30.49
N ASP A 334 32.11 -18.25 31.20
CA ASP A 334 31.91 -16.89 30.65
C ASP A 334 32.84 -16.63 29.44
N ASN A 335 34.06 -17.17 29.47
CA ASN A 335 35.08 -17.03 28.41
C ASN A 335 34.65 -17.73 27.09
N TYR A 336 33.91 -18.83 27.17
CA TYR A 336 33.40 -19.61 26.04
C TYR A 336 32.23 -18.88 25.40
N TRP A 337 31.36 -18.31 26.23
CA TRP A 337 30.26 -17.46 25.78
C TRP A 337 30.77 -16.24 25.01
N GLU A 338 31.75 -15.51 25.53
CA GLU A 338 32.38 -14.37 24.83
C GLU A 338 33.02 -14.80 23.51
N TRP A 339 33.72 -15.93 23.49
CA TRP A 339 34.31 -16.48 22.27
C TRP A 339 33.24 -16.88 21.24
N CYS A 340 32.14 -17.50 21.67
CA CYS A 340 31.00 -17.84 20.81
C CYS A 340 30.40 -16.58 20.20
N GLN A 341 30.13 -15.54 20.99
CA GLN A 341 29.59 -14.29 20.48
C GLN A 341 30.50 -13.61 19.46
N ALA A 342 31.83 -13.65 19.66
CA ALA A 342 32.79 -13.01 18.77
C ALA A 342 32.96 -13.75 17.42
N ASN A 343 32.71 -15.06 17.38
CA ASN A 343 33.08 -15.91 16.24
C ASN A 343 31.90 -16.60 15.54
N ARG A 344 30.71 -16.66 16.15
CA ARG A 344 29.53 -17.29 15.55
C ARG A 344 29.06 -16.58 14.27
N THR A 345 28.58 -17.37 13.34
CA THR A 345 28.00 -16.97 12.06
C THR A 345 26.78 -17.84 11.79
N ILE A 346 25.76 -17.29 11.13
CA ILE A 346 24.59 -18.08 10.74
C ILE A 346 24.95 -19.01 9.58
N ILE A 347 24.48 -20.26 9.63
CA ILE A 347 24.55 -21.18 8.50
C ILE A 347 23.65 -20.62 7.39
N PRO A 348 24.16 -20.27 6.20
CA PRO A 348 23.34 -19.65 5.17
C PRO A 348 22.26 -20.62 4.67
N THR A 349 20.99 -20.30 4.90
CA THR A 349 19.86 -21.11 4.42
C THR A 349 19.68 -20.92 2.90
N GLU A 350 19.66 -22.02 2.18
CA GLU A 350 19.41 -22.03 0.73
C GLU A 350 17.90 -22.17 0.44
N PRO A 351 17.42 -21.65 -0.70
CA PRO A 351 16.00 -21.73 -1.03
C PRO A 351 15.55 -23.19 -1.22
N ALA A 352 14.28 -23.43 -0.90
CA ALA A 352 13.60 -24.69 -1.17
C ALA A 352 13.54 -24.95 -2.70
N PRO A 353 13.21 -26.18 -3.14
CA PRO A 353 12.97 -26.45 -4.55
C PRO A 353 11.97 -25.48 -5.18
N PHE A 354 12.26 -25.06 -6.42
CA PHE A 354 11.44 -24.07 -7.12
C PHE A 354 9.97 -24.52 -7.23
N CYS A 355 9.06 -23.62 -6.84
CA CYS A 355 7.63 -23.80 -6.95
C CYS A 355 7.07 -22.78 -7.96
N SER A 356 6.62 -23.28 -9.11
CA SER A 356 6.03 -22.46 -10.17
C SER A 356 4.72 -21.81 -9.77
N ARG A 357 4.34 -20.74 -10.47
CA ARG A 357 3.06 -20.06 -10.31
C ARG A 357 1.87 -21.00 -10.51
N GLN A 358 1.98 -22.00 -11.37
CA GLN A 358 0.93 -23.01 -11.54
C GLN A 358 0.77 -23.86 -10.28
N GLN A 359 1.88 -24.35 -9.70
CA GLN A 359 1.83 -25.13 -8.47
C GLN A 359 1.26 -24.33 -7.29
N TRP A 360 1.59 -23.03 -7.19
CA TRP A 360 0.99 -22.14 -6.20
C TRP A 360 -0.53 -21.99 -6.36
N LYS A 361 -1.03 -21.96 -7.60
CA LYS A 361 -2.49 -21.91 -7.88
C LYS A 361 -3.23 -23.19 -7.53
N GLU A 362 -2.54 -24.33 -7.55
CA GLU A 362 -3.12 -25.64 -7.28
C GLU A 362 -3.22 -25.94 -5.77
N ARG A 363 -2.66 -25.09 -4.90
CA ARG A 363 -2.77 -25.20 -3.44
C ARG A 363 -4.20 -24.94 -2.97
N ALA A 364 -4.63 -25.67 -1.93
CA ALA A 364 -6.00 -25.64 -1.42
C ALA A 364 -6.37 -24.30 -0.79
N GLU A 365 -5.37 -23.53 -0.35
CA GLU A 365 -5.47 -22.23 0.29
C GLU A 365 -5.58 -21.09 -0.72
N HIS A 366 -5.23 -21.32 -2.00
CA HIS A 366 -5.33 -20.29 -3.02
C HIS A 366 -6.78 -19.85 -3.21
N ARG A 367 -7.01 -18.53 -3.20
CA ARG A 367 -8.33 -17.92 -3.38
C ARG A 367 -8.27 -16.97 -4.57
N PRO A 368 -8.59 -17.42 -5.79
CA PRO A 368 -8.52 -16.57 -6.97
C PRO A 368 -9.48 -15.40 -6.84
N VAL A 369 -9.03 -14.22 -7.25
CA VAL A 369 -9.82 -13.00 -7.30
C VAL A 369 -10.10 -12.68 -8.75
N ASP A 370 -11.36 -12.45 -9.06
CA ASP A 370 -11.81 -11.94 -10.35
C ASP A 370 -12.90 -10.91 -10.06
N LEU A 371 -12.47 -9.67 -9.81
CA LEU A 371 -13.36 -8.58 -9.39
C LEU A 371 -14.50 -8.36 -10.39
N GLN A 372 -14.20 -8.50 -11.68
CA GLN A 372 -15.18 -8.32 -12.75
C GLN A 372 -16.27 -9.40 -12.72
N LYS A 373 -15.90 -10.67 -12.52
CA LYS A 373 -16.87 -11.77 -12.43
C LYS A 373 -17.58 -11.82 -11.07
N GLN A 374 -16.83 -11.71 -9.98
CA GLN A 374 -17.35 -11.84 -8.61
C GLN A 374 -18.32 -10.71 -8.27
N PHE A 375 -18.06 -9.50 -8.76
CA PHE A 375 -18.86 -8.31 -8.48
C PHE A 375 -19.55 -7.76 -9.73
N ALA A 376 -19.84 -8.62 -10.73
CA ALA A 376 -20.54 -8.23 -11.96
C ALA A 376 -21.88 -7.54 -11.69
N THR A 377 -22.60 -7.97 -10.63
CA THR A 377 -23.92 -7.44 -10.26
C THR A 377 -23.85 -6.30 -9.24
N SER A 378 -23.01 -6.42 -8.21
CA SER A 378 -22.90 -5.42 -7.13
C SER A 378 -22.05 -4.21 -7.53
N GLY A 379 -21.15 -4.37 -8.50
CA GLY A 379 -20.20 -3.35 -8.90
C GLY A 379 -19.03 -3.20 -7.92
N LEU A 380 -18.20 -2.20 -8.16
CA LEU A 380 -17.08 -1.80 -7.31
C LEU A 380 -17.26 -0.37 -6.80
N GLN A 381 -16.46 0.01 -5.80
CA GLN A 381 -16.35 1.37 -5.31
C GLN A 381 -14.89 1.83 -5.41
N VAL A 382 -14.66 2.95 -6.11
CA VAL A 382 -13.31 3.48 -6.36
C VAL A 382 -13.23 4.95 -5.97
N ILE A 383 -12.23 5.29 -5.17
CA ILE A 383 -11.86 6.67 -4.84
C ILE A 383 -10.74 7.10 -5.78
N PHE A 384 -10.85 8.29 -6.37
CA PHE A 384 -9.86 8.84 -7.29
C PHE A 384 -9.11 10.00 -6.65
N LYS A 385 -7.79 10.05 -6.85
CA LYS A 385 -6.94 11.17 -6.46
C LYS A 385 -5.97 11.52 -7.60
N LEU A 386 -5.82 12.80 -7.89
CA LEU A 386 -4.84 13.34 -8.82
C LEU A 386 -4.02 14.40 -8.10
N ALA A 387 -2.70 14.22 -8.10
CA ALA A 387 -1.78 15.15 -7.46
C ALA A 387 -0.50 15.27 -8.28
N ASN A 388 0.11 16.45 -8.25
CA ASN A 388 1.36 16.75 -8.93
C ASN A 388 2.38 17.25 -7.91
N ILE A 389 3.61 16.79 -8.02
CA ILE A 389 4.75 17.36 -7.31
C ILE A 389 5.51 18.24 -8.30
N HIS A 390 5.71 19.51 -7.96
CA HIS A 390 6.48 20.48 -8.73
C HIS A 390 7.72 20.90 -7.93
N LEU A 391 8.87 20.86 -8.60
CA LEU A 391 10.15 21.33 -8.09
C LEU A 391 10.65 22.49 -8.94
N THR A 392 11.23 23.50 -8.29
CA THR A 392 11.83 24.65 -8.96
C THR A 392 13.30 24.77 -8.57
N PRO A 393 14.14 25.54 -9.28
CA PRO A 393 15.51 25.80 -8.86
C PRO A 393 15.62 26.35 -7.41
N GLU A 394 14.62 27.10 -6.95
CA GLU A 394 14.55 27.64 -5.58
C GLU A 394 14.10 26.59 -4.55
N LYS A 395 13.36 25.56 -5.00
CA LYS A 395 12.80 24.46 -4.21
C LYS A 395 13.13 23.12 -4.89
N PRO A 396 14.41 22.72 -4.95
CA PRO A 396 14.86 21.68 -5.88
C PRO A 396 14.67 20.25 -5.37
N GLN A 397 14.20 20.08 -4.13
CA GLN A 397 14.10 18.80 -3.43
C GLN A 397 12.70 18.58 -2.86
N TYR A 398 12.24 17.34 -2.94
CA TYR A 398 11.10 16.78 -2.22
C TYR A 398 11.62 15.77 -1.19
N ASP A 399 11.28 15.97 0.08
CA ASP A 399 11.84 15.20 1.20
C ASP A 399 11.20 13.83 1.40
N GLY A 400 10.22 13.47 0.58
CA GLY A 400 9.45 12.24 0.72
C GLY A 400 8.13 12.45 1.45
N GLY A 401 7.34 11.37 1.55
CA GLY A 401 6.13 11.31 2.36
C GLY A 401 6.37 10.66 3.72
N SER A 402 5.31 10.54 4.53
CA SER A 402 5.31 9.69 5.73
C SER A 402 5.03 8.22 5.37
N TRP A 403 5.38 7.30 6.27
CA TRP A 403 4.89 5.93 6.20
C TRP A 403 3.40 5.92 6.53
N HIS A 404 2.59 5.36 5.62
CA HIS A 404 1.14 5.32 5.78
C HIS A 404 0.49 4.18 4.99
N ILE A 405 -0.77 3.94 5.32
CA ILE A 405 -1.75 3.24 4.48
C ILE A 405 -2.77 4.25 3.94
N GLU A 406 -3.56 3.87 2.96
CA GLU A 406 -4.61 4.73 2.43
C GLU A 406 -5.89 4.64 3.25
N GLY A 407 -6.42 5.80 3.62
CA GLY A 407 -7.72 5.94 4.27
C GLY A 407 -7.76 5.62 5.76
N ALA A 408 -8.97 5.49 6.28
CA ALA A 408 -9.28 5.14 7.67
C ALA A 408 -10.19 3.89 7.72
N MET A 409 -10.49 3.40 8.94
CA MET A 409 -11.21 2.13 9.12
C MET A 409 -12.59 2.09 8.44
N ASN A 410 -13.31 3.21 8.43
CA ASN A 410 -14.62 3.37 7.81
C ASN A 410 -14.60 3.40 6.28
N GLU A 411 -13.43 3.50 5.66
CA GLU A 411 -13.29 3.60 4.20
C GLU A 411 -13.04 2.26 3.54
N HIS A 412 -12.69 1.23 4.32
CA HIS A 412 -12.52 -0.14 3.87
C HIS A 412 -11.67 -0.26 2.58
N ILE A 413 -10.60 0.52 2.45
CA ILE A 413 -9.72 0.49 1.28
C ILE A 413 -8.86 -0.78 1.36
N VAL A 414 -8.92 -1.62 0.32
CA VAL A 414 -8.26 -2.94 0.27
C VAL A 414 -7.06 -2.97 -0.66
N ALA A 415 -7.04 -2.12 -1.69
CA ALA A 415 -5.92 -2.03 -2.63
C ALA A 415 -5.80 -0.65 -3.23
N THR A 416 -4.57 -0.32 -3.63
CA THR A 416 -4.21 0.93 -4.29
C THR A 416 -3.65 0.63 -5.67
N ALA A 417 -4.01 1.44 -6.66
CA ALA A 417 -3.34 1.51 -7.95
C ALA A 417 -2.83 2.92 -8.22
N LEU A 418 -1.56 3.05 -8.60
CA LEU A 418 -0.88 4.31 -8.89
C LEU A 418 -0.36 4.29 -10.33
N TYR A 419 -0.65 5.35 -11.07
CA TYR A 419 -0.14 5.57 -12.43
C TYR A 419 0.63 6.88 -12.52
N TYR A 420 1.88 6.78 -12.95
CA TYR A 420 2.81 7.90 -13.12
C TYR A 420 2.69 8.43 -14.55
N TYR A 421 1.82 9.41 -14.75
CA TYR A 421 1.40 9.82 -16.09
C TYR A 421 2.34 10.84 -16.75
N ASP A 422 3.17 11.53 -15.98
CA ASP A 422 4.14 12.50 -16.49
C ASP A 422 5.23 12.79 -15.44
N GLU A 423 6.50 12.59 -15.80
CA GLU A 423 7.65 12.97 -14.98
C GLU A 423 8.69 13.67 -15.85
N HIS A 424 9.24 14.77 -15.34
CA HIS A 424 10.20 15.59 -16.07
C HIS A 424 11.26 16.16 -15.14
N ASN A 425 12.52 16.11 -15.57
CA ASN A 425 13.66 16.72 -14.90
C ASN A 425 13.80 16.39 -13.40
N ILE A 426 13.55 15.14 -13.03
CA ILE A 426 13.77 14.64 -11.66
C ILE A 426 14.72 13.43 -11.67
N THR A 427 15.40 13.25 -10.55
CA THR A 427 16.09 12.01 -10.21
C THR A 427 15.07 10.85 -10.05
N PRO A 428 15.49 9.58 -10.19
CA PRO A 428 14.60 8.44 -10.07
C PRO A 428 13.80 8.42 -8.76
N SER A 429 12.47 8.48 -8.86
CA SER A 429 11.55 8.42 -7.71
C SER A 429 11.18 6.96 -7.38
N HIS A 430 10.96 6.67 -6.10
CA HIS A 430 10.66 5.32 -5.64
C HIS A 430 9.51 5.32 -4.64
N LEU A 431 8.77 4.20 -4.59
CA LEU A 431 7.83 3.89 -3.52
C LEU A 431 8.44 2.78 -2.66
N ALA A 432 8.67 3.05 -1.39
CA ALA A 432 9.17 2.08 -0.42
C ALA A 432 8.00 1.41 0.31
N PHE A 433 8.22 0.18 0.77
CA PHE A 433 7.22 -0.65 1.43
C PHE A 433 7.79 -1.29 2.70
N ARG A 434 6.97 -1.39 3.73
CA ARG A 434 7.26 -2.08 4.99
C ARG A 434 6.03 -2.80 5.54
N GLN A 435 6.24 -3.71 6.47
CA GLN A 435 5.17 -4.48 7.13
C GLN A 435 5.52 -4.72 8.61
N SER A 436 4.50 -4.95 9.44
CA SER A 436 4.66 -5.42 10.82
C SER A 436 5.04 -6.90 10.84
N LEU A 437 5.79 -7.29 11.85
CA LEU A 437 6.14 -8.67 12.16
C LEU A 437 5.29 -9.18 13.33
N ASP A 438 4.99 -10.48 13.34
CA ASP A 438 4.35 -11.12 14.48
C ASP A 438 5.40 -11.40 15.56
N SER A 439 5.58 -10.44 16.47
CA SER A 439 6.58 -10.51 17.55
C SER A 439 6.33 -11.69 18.47
N ASP A 440 5.07 -11.93 18.85
CA ASP A 440 4.65 -13.06 19.68
C ASP A 440 4.98 -14.40 19.02
N GLU A 441 4.63 -14.59 17.74
CA GLU A 441 4.95 -15.82 17.01
C GLU A 441 6.46 -16.01 16.88
N MET A 442 7.22 -14.94 16.60
CA MET A 442 8.68 -15.02 16.55
C MET A 442 9.28 -15.38 17.93
N MET A 443 8.81 -14.76 19.00
CA MET A 443 9.31 -15.00 20.36
C MET A 443 9.01 -16.42 20.85
N ASN A 444 7.83 -16.97 20.56
CA ASN A 444 7.45 -18.33 20.94
C ASN A 444 8.27 -19.41 20.21
N ASN A 445 8.88 -19.08 19.07
CA ASN A 445 9.63 -20.02 18.24
C ASN A 445 11.15 -20.00 18.49
N VAL A 446 11.64 -19.16 19.41
CA VAL A 446 13.06 -18.97 19.70
C VAL A 446 13.36 -19.39 21.15
N GLY A 447 14.41 -20.19 21.34
CA GLY A 447 14.86 -20.61 22.67
C GLY A 447 15.38 -19.42 23.50
N GLN A 448 15.31 -19.54 24.83
CA GLN A 448 15.80 -18.50 25.74
C GLN A 448 17.28 -18.19 25.46
N TYR A 449 17.61 -16.92 25.24
CA TYR A 449 18.96 -16.44 24.87
C TYR A 449 19.50 -16.91 23.50
N GLU A 450 18.70 -17.61 22.68
CA GLU A 450 19.11 -18.16 21.36
C GLU A 450 18.64 -17.30 20.17
N TYR A 451 18.43 -16.00 20.37
CA TYR A 451 17.79 -15.11 19.38
C TYR A 451 18.72 -14.53 18.31
N HIS A 452 20.03 -14.73 18.44
CA HIS A 452 20.98 -14.14 17.52
C HIS A 452 20.84 -14.67 16.08
N ALA A 453 20.55 -15.96 15.93
CA ALA A 453 20.26 -16.53 14.62
C ALA A 453 19.02 -15.88 14.00
N THR A 454 17.97 -15.64 14.78
CA THR A 454 16.75 -14.93 14.35
C THR A 454 17.04 -13.49 13.92
N GLU A 455 17.82 -12.73 14.70
CA GLU A 455 18.25 -11.37 14.37
C GLU A 455 18.96 -11.32 13.02
N VAL A 456 19.96 -12.19 12.81
CA VAL A 456 20.74 -12.24 11.58
C VAL A 456 19.88 -12.75 10.41
N PHE A 457 19.01 -13.74 10.64
CA PHE A 457 18.17 -14.35 9.61
C PHE A 457 17.15 -13.35 9.05
N PHE A 458 16.42 -12.63 9.91
CA PHE A 458 15.41 -11.65 9.51
C PHE A 458 15.96 -10.24 9.33
N GLY A 459 17.17 -9.96 9.82
CA GLY A 459 17.75 -8.62 9.85
C GLY A 459 17.00 -7.69 10.80
N ILE A 460 16.67 -8.20 11.98
CA ILE A 460 15.99 -7.50 13.08
C ILE A 460 16.94 -7.44 14.28
N ASN A 461 16.59 -6.64 15.28
CA ASN A 461 17.35 -6.55 16.53
C ASN A 461 16.42 -6.84 17.71
N ASN A 462 16.94 -7.50 18.75
CA ASN A 462 16.30 -7.54 20.06
C ASN A 462 16.10 -6.11 20.58
N ASP A 463 14.97 -5.89 21.26
CA ASP A 463 14.48 -4.58 21.71
C ASP A 463 14.23 -3.57 20.56
N GLY A 464 14.30 -4.03 19.30
CA GLY A 464 13.96 -3.25 18.13
C GLY A 464 12.47 -3.35 17.78
N PRO A 465 11.94 -2.39 17.00
CA PRO A 465 10.54 -2.41 16.58
C PRO A 465 10.27 -3.62 15.68
N ALA A 466 9.09 -4.22 15.82
CA ALA A 466 8.58 -5.34 15.03
C ALA A 466 8.18 -4.91 13.60
N ILE A 467 9.09 -4.20 12.92
CA ILE A 467 8.89 -3.63 11.60
C ILE A 467 9.94 -4.18 10.64
N GLN A 468 9.48 -4.70 9.52
CA GLN A 468 10.35 -5.15 8.45
C GLN A 468 10.23 -4.26 7.21
N ASN A 469 11.33 -3.56 6.90
CA ASN A 469 11.47 -2.86 5.63
C ASN A 469 11.65 -3.90 4.51
N LEU A 470 10.68 -3.95 3.59
CA LEU A 470 10.69 -4.92 2.50
C LEU A 470 11.66 -4.47 1.42
N GLY A 471 11.41 -3.29 0.86
CA GLY A 471 12.19 -2.71 -0.22
C GLY A 471 11.42 -1.64 -0.96
N ARG A 472 11.80 -1.38 -2.21
CA ARG A 472 11.23 -0.28 -3.00
C ARG A 472 11.02 -0.63 -4.45
N VAL A 473 10.11 0.08 -5.09
CA VAL A 473 9.83 -0.03 -6.53
C VAL A 473 10.09 1.32 -7.19
N LEU A 474 10.82 1.30 -8.31
CA LEU A 474 11.02 2.47 -9.15
C LEU A 474 9.68 2.95 -9.72
N THR A 475 9.34 4.22 -9.50
CA THR A 475 8.14 4.85 -10.04
C THR A 475 8.56 5.73 -11.20
N ARG A 476 8.49 5.17 -12.41
CA ARG A 476 8.89 5.83 -13.67
C ARG A 476 7.65 6.16 -14.51
N PRO A 477 7.75 7.05 -15.51
CA PRO A 477 6.65 7.34 -16.42
C PRO A 477 6.06 6.08 -17.03
N ASP A 478 4.74 6.12 -17.24
CA ASP A 478 3.93 5.06 -17.85
C ASP A 478 3.83 3.75 -17.05
N ARG A 479 4.41 3.68 -15.86
CA ARG A 479 4.24 2.54 -14.95
C ARG A 479 2.91 2.64 -14.20
N LEU A 480 2.11 1.57 -14.32
CA LEU A 480 0.98 1.29 -13.43
C LEU A 480 1.44 0.32 -12.35
N LEU A 481 1.23 0.69 -11.09
CA LEU A 481 1.59 -0.08 -9.90
C LEU A 481 0.32 -0.39 -9.11
N ALA A 482 0.15 -1.62 -8.61
CA ALA A 482 -0.91 -1.94 -7.65
C ALA A 482 -0.38 -2.77 -6.49
N PHE A 483 -0.96 -2.58 -5.32
CA PHE A 483 -0.58 -3.28 -4.10
C PHE A 483 -1.74 -3.31 -3.10
N PRO A 484 -1.80 -4.29 -2.19
CA PRO A 484 -2.79 -4.33 -1.13
C PRO A 484 -2.56 -3.20 -0.13
N ASN A 485 -3.65 -2.63 0.40
CA ASN A 485 -3.57 -1.54 1.38
C ASN A 485 -3.08 -2.02 2.77
N THR A 486 -2.84 -3.32 2.93
CA THR A 486 -2.18 -3.92 4.11
C THR A 486 -0.68 -3.67 4.15
N LEU A 487 -0.08 -3.12 3.09
CA LEU A 487 1.33 -2.72 3.08
C LEU A 487 1.44 -1.23 3.38
N GLN A 488 2.18 -0.89 4.44
CA GLN A 488 2.59 0.49 4.64
C GLN A 488 3.56 0.89 3.54
N HIS A 489 3.40 2.10 3.03
CA HIS A 489 4.23 2.61 1.95
C HIS A 489 4.63 4.06 2.17
N GLN A 490 5.71 4.46 1.50
CA GLN A 490 6.27 5.80 1.61
C GLN A 490 6.85 6.25 0.27
N VAL A 491 6.49 7.44 -0.17
CA VAL A 491 7.16 8.11 -1.30
C VAL A 491 8.55 8.50 -0.85
N GLN A 492 9.58 8.00 -1.53
CA GLN A 492 10.97 8.29 -1.20
C GLN A 492 11.39 9.70 -1.68
N PRO A 493 12.40 10.31 -1.04
CA PRO A 493 12.92 11.60 -1.45
C PRO A 493 13.41 11.60 -2.91
N PHE A 494 13.27 12.72 -3.59
CA PHE A 494 13.85 12.96 -4.91
C PHE A 494 14.09 14.46 -5.14
N GLN A 495 14.92 14.77 -6.11
CA GLN A 495 15.32 16.14 -6.46
C GLN A 495 15.37 16.36 -7.97
N LEU A 496 15.53 17.62 -8.39
CA LEU A 496 15.79 17.98 -9.78
C LEU A 496 17.03 17.25 -10.32
N ALA A 497 16.93 16.75 -11.55
CA ALA A 497 18.07 16.15 -12.26
C ALA A 497 19.02 17.24 -12.80
N ASP A 498 18.47 18.26 -13.44
CA ASP A 498 19.11 19.54 -13.73
C ASP A 498 18.57 20.60 -12.77
N PRO A 499 19.38 21.07 -11.79
CA PRO A 499 18.92 22.03 -10.77
C PRO A 499 18.63 23.43 -11.34
N THR A 500 18.93 23.69 -12.61
CA THR A 500 18.68 24.99 -13.27
C THR A 500 17.32 25.09 -13.95
N GLN A 501 16.61 23.97 -14.08
CA GLN A 501 15.31 23.89 -14.74
C GLN A 501 14.24 23.37 -13.78
N PRO A 502 12.97 23.75 -13.95
CA PRO A 502 11.88 23.15 -13.17
C PRO A 502 11.72 21.67 -13.53
N GLY A 503 11.06 20.93 -12.64
CA GLY A 503 10.76 19.51 -12.82
C GLY A 503 9.46 19.12 -12.13
N HIS A 504 8.91 17.97 -12.48
CA HIS A 504 7.66 17.49 -11.90
C HIS A 504 7.54 15.97 -11.90
N ARG A 505 6.62 15.50 -11.06
CA ARG A 505 6.09 14.14 -11.01
C ARG A 505 4.59 14.19 -10.85
N LYS A 506 3.85 13.55 -11.73
CA LYS A 506 2.38 13.63 -11.74
C LYS A 506 1.74 12.25 -11.64
N ILE A 507 0.75 12.12 -10.77
CA ILE A 507 0.17 10.82 -10.41
C ILE A 507 -1.35 10.80 -10.49
N LEU A 508 -1.89 9.67 -10.96
CA LEU A 508 -3.27 9.23 -10.75
C LEU A 508 -3.23 8.09 -9.72
N ALA A 509 -3.98 8.25 -8.63
CA ALA A 509 -4.21 7.20 -7.64
C ALA A 509 -5.69 6.77 -7.68
N MET A 510 -5.89 5.46 -7.59
CA MET A 510 -7.18 4.81 -7.52
C MET A 510 -7.18 3.87 -6.31
N PHE A 511 -8.10 4.10 -5.38
CA PHE A 511 -8.23 3.29 -4.17
C PHE A 511 -9.48 2.43 -4.27
N LEU A 512 -9.30 1.12 -4.25
CA LEU A 512 -10.38 0.13 -4.29
C LEU A 512 -10.92 -0.05 -2.88
N VAL A 513 -12.20 0.27 -2.68
CA VAL A 513 -12.95 -0.07 -1.47
C VAL A 513 -13.36 -1.54 -1.54
N ASP A 514 -13.40 -2.22 -0.39
CA ASP A 514 -13.79 -3.62 -0.28
C ASP A 514 -15.15 -3.87 -0.96
N PRO A 515 -15.18 -4.64 -2.07
CA PRO A 515 -16.43 -4.89 -2.78
C PRO A 515 -17.44 -5.73 -1.99
N TYR A 516 -17.02 -6.41 -0.92
CA TYR A 516 -17.92 -7.11 0.00
C TYR A 516 -18.58 -6.17 1.02
N ILE A 517 -17.99 -5.00 1.27
CA ILE A 517 -18.45 -4.02 2.27
C ILE A 517 -18.65 -2.67 1.58
N PRO A 518 -19.75 -2.48 0.85
CA PRO A 518 -20.04 -1.19 0.25
C PRO A 518 -20.28 -0.14 1.34
N ILE A 519 -19.64 1.02 1.21
CA ILE A 519 -19.77 2.17 2.12
C ILE A 519 -20.63 3.27 1.49
N LEU A 520 -20.93 4.33 2.25
CA LEU A 520 -21.55 5.53 1.70
C LEU A 520 -20.72 6.08 0.53
N SER A 521 -21.35 6.20 -0.62
CA SER A 521 -20.71 6.68 -1.85
C SER A 521 -21.36 7.95 -2.37
N THR A 522 -20.83 8.49 -3.46
CA THR A 522 -21.48 9.56 -4.23
C THR A 522 -22.81 9.14 -4.88
N ALA A 523 -23.16 7.86 -4.87
CA ALA A 523 -24.52 7.42 -5.24
C ALA A 523 -25.53 7.71 -4.12
N ASN A 524 -25.07 7.83 -2.86
CA ASN A 524 -25.92 8.02 -1.68
C ASN A 524 -25.83 9.45 -1.15
N VAL A 525 -24.65 10.06 -1.18
CA VAL A 525 -24.38 11.43 -0.73
C VAL A 525 -24.43 12.36 -1.94
N PRO A 526 -25.36 13.33 -1.99
CA PRO A 526 -25.38 14.33 -3.06
C PRO A 526 -24.14 15.24 -3.04
N PRO A 527 -23.80 15.91 -4.16
CA PRO A 527 -22.68 16.84 -4.17
C PRO A 527 -22.83 17.90 -3.09
N GLN A 528 -21.76 18.10 -2.33
CA GLN A 528 -21.76 18.98 -1.16
C GLN A 528 -21.29 20.41 -1.51
N ARG A 529 -20.95 20.64 -2.78
CA ARG A 529 -20.39 21.89 -3.30
C ARG A 529 -21.44 22.99 -3.45
N LYS A 530 -21.27 24.09 -2.73
CA LYS A 530 -22.14 25.27 -2.78
C LYS A 530 -22.19 25.92 -4.16
N ASP A 531 -21.07 25.94 -4.89
CA ASP A 531 -21.00 26.50 -6.25
C ASP A 531 -21.81 25.66 -7.26
N TRP A 532 -21.78 24.33 -7.14
CA TRP A 532 -22.60 23.44 -7.98
C TRP A 532 -24.09 23.61 -7.67
N TRP A 533 -24.44 23.65 -6.38
CA TRP A 533 -25.81 23.90 -5.93
C TRP A 533 -26.34 25.27 -6.40
N ALA A 534 -25.55 26.34 -6.23
CA ALA A 534 -25.94 27.69 -6.62
C ALA A 534 -26.23 27.77 -8.13
N ALA A 535 -25.47 27.07 -8.97
CA ALA A 535 -25.74 26.99 -10.40
C ALA A 535 -27.11 26.36 -10.73
N GLU A 536 -27.57 25.39 -9.94
CA GLU A 536 -28.91 24.81 -10.09
C GLU A 536 -30.00 25.74 -9.55
N VAL A 537 -29.80 26.37 -8.39
CA VAL A 537 -30.73 27.36 -7.82
C VAL A 537 -30.95 28.52 -8.79
N ARG A 538 -29.90 28.98 -9.47
CA ARG A 538 -29.96 30.07 -10.45
C ARG A 538 -30.95 29.79 -11.58
N LYS A 539 -31.23 28.53 -11.91
CA LYS A 539 -32.16 28.13 -12.98
C LYS A 539 -33.63 28.24 -12.56
N VAL A 540 -33.92 28.34 -11.27
CA VAL A 540 -35.28 28.29 -10.73
C VAL A 540 -35.84 29.72 -10.52
N PRO A 541 -37.09 30.04 -10.91
CA PRO A 541 -37.73 31.31 -10.54
C PRO A 541 -37.95 31.43 -9.01
N PRO A 542 -37.80 32.62 -8.39
CA PRO A 542 -37.48 33.91 -9.00
C PRO A 542 -35.97 34.14 -9.25
N PHE A 543 -35.09 33.26 -8.75
CA PHE A 543 -33.63 33.42 -8.87
C PHE A 543 -33.14 33.51 -10.31
N SER A 544 -33.85 32.86 -11.24
CA SER A 544 -33.59 32.97 -12.68
C SER A 544 -33.68 34.40 -13.23
N ARG A 545 -34.38 35.30 -12.53
CA ARG A 545 -34.62 36.70 -12.94
C ARG A 545 -33.76 37.72 -12.20
N LEU A 546 -33.03 37.32 -11.16
CA LEU A 546 -32.19 38.24 -10.40
C LEU A 546 -30.96 38.66 -11.22
N PRO A 547 -30.49 39.93 -11.10
CA PRO A 547 -29.15 40.31 -11.56
C PRO A 547 -28.08 39.42 -10.94
N ARG A 548 -26.98 39.17 -11.67
CA ARG A 548 -25.93 38.22 -11.26
C ARG A 548 -25.34 38.61 -9.91
N GLU A 549 -25.08 39.89 -9.72
CA GLU A 549 -24.48 40.47 -8.52
C GLU A 549 -25.39 40.25 -7.30
N ILE A 550 -26.69 40.50 -7.45
CA ILE A 550 -27.67 40.29 -6.37
C ILE A 550 -27.81 38.81 -6.04
N PHE A 551 -27.79 37.94 -7.05
CA PHE A 551 -27.80 36.50 -6.84
C PHE A 551 -26.55 36.04 -6.08
N ASP A 552 -25.36 36.46 -6.52
CA ASP A 552 -24.09 36.08 -5.91
C ASP A 552 -24.00 36.59 -4.46
N MET A 553 -24.44 37.83 -4.19
CA MET A 553 -24.59 38.36 -2.82
C MET A 553 -25.57 37.51 -2.00
N THR A 554 -26.69 37.08 -2.57
CA THR A 554 -27.66 36.23 -1.87
C THR A 554 -27.05 34.86 -1.51
N MET A 555 -26.24 34.29 -2.41
CA MET A 555 -25.54 33.03 -2.15
C MET A 555 -24.49 33.17 -1.04
N GLN A 556 -23.86 34.33 -0.87
CA GLN A 556 -22.93 34.56 0.25
C GLN A 556 -23.59 34.42 1.62
N TYR A 557 -24.90 34.70 1.75
CA TYR A 557 -25.64 34.54 3.01
C TYR A 557 -26.06 33.09 3.33
N VAL A 558 -25.90 32.16 2.40
CA VAL A 558 -26.18 30.73 2.67
C VAL A 558 -25.05 30.18 3.52
N ALA A 559 -25.31 29.98 4.81
CA ALA A 559 -24.35 29.43 5.77
C ALA A 559 -24.52 27.91 5.95
N ASP A 560 -23.54 27.30 6.60
CA ASP A 560 -23.48 25.91 7.07
C ASP A 560 -23.45 24.82 5.97
N PHE A 561 -24.47 24.73 5.12
CA PHE A 561 -24.56 23.71 4.06
C PHE A 561 -25.44 24.19 2.89
N PRO A 562 -25.08 23.91 1.61
CA PRO A 562 -23.89 23.18 1.15
C PRO A 562 -22.57 23.91 1.42
N LEU A 563 -21.46 23.17 1.40
CA LEU A 563 -20.13 23.63 1.80
C LEU A 563 -19.55 24.63 0.77
N SER A 564 -19.03 25.75 1.26
CA SER A 564 -18.17 26.62 0.45
C SER A 564 -16.81 25.97 0.16
N TRP A 565 -15.99 26.62 -0.67
CA TRP A 565 -14.63 26.14 -0.89
C TRP A 565 -13.80 26.27 0.40
N GLU A 566 -13.96 27.37 1.13
CA GLU A 566 -13.30 27.60 2.41
C GLU A 566 -13.71 26.56 3.46
N ASP A 567 -15.00 26.22 3.55
CA ASP A 567 -15.48 25.14 4.42
C ASP A 567 -14.81 23.80 4.08
N ALA A 568 -14.64 23.50 2.79
CA ALA A 568 -14.02 22.26 2.33
C ALA A 568 -12.52 22.22 2.60
N VAL A 569 -11.82 23.35 2.45
CA VAL A 569 -10.40 23.48 2.81
C VAL A 569 -10.20 23.30 4.32
N GLN A 570 -11.07 23.88 5.15
CA GLN A 570 -11.03 23.67 6.59
C GLN A 570 -11.31 22.21 6.95
N ALA A 571 -12.36 21.60 6.39
CA ALA A 571 -12.68 20.20 6.62
C ALA A 571 -11.54 19.27 6.18
N ARG A 572 -10.84 19.60 5.09
CA ARG A 572 -9.62 18.87 4.68
C ARG A 572 -8.53 18.99 5.73
N GLN A 573 -8.28 20.18 6.27
CA GLN A 573 -7.26 20.38 7.29
C GLN A 573 -7.59 19.55 8.55
N ASP A 574 -8.83 19.64 9.05
CA ASP A 574 -9.28 18.89 10.22
C ASP A 574 -9.15 17.36 9.99
N LEU A 575 -9.54 16.89 8.79
CA LEU A 575 -9.39 15.49 8.39
C LEU A 575 -7.91 15.08 8.32
N MET A 576 -7.05 15.92 7.76
CA MET A 576 -5.61 15.64 7.65
C MET A 576 -4.94 15.61 9.02
N ASP A 577 -5.34 16.47 9.94
CA ASP A 577 -4.83 16.48 11.33
C ASP A 577 -5.28 15.20 12.06
N GLU A 578 -6.55 14.82 11.94
CA GLU A 578 -7.08 13.57 12.51
C GLU A 578 -6.35 12.33 11.95
N ARG A 579 -6.12 12.30 10.64
CA ARG A 579 -5.39 11.21 9.99
C ARG A 579 -3.91 11.20 10.31
N GLY A 580 -3.29 12.37 10.42
CA GLY A 580 -1.90 12.50 10.83
C GLY A 580 -1.71 11.87 12.21
N ALA A 581 -2.57 12.21 13.16
CA ALA A 581 -2.55 11.64 14.50
C ALA A 581 -2.84 10.13 14.51
N LEU A 582 -3.76 9.64 13.67
CA LEU A 582 -4.02 8.19 13.53
C LEU A 582 -2.80 7.45 12.95
N ILE A 583 -2.14 8.03 11.94
CA ILE A 583 -0.95 7.44 11.31
C ILE A 583 0.24 7.46 12.27
N GLU A 584 0.44 8.57 13.00
CA GLU A 584 1.44 8.66 14.06
C GLU A 584 1.20 7.57 15.09
N GLN A 585 -0.04 7.43 15.60
CA GLN A 585 -0.36 6.37 16.55
C GLN A 585 -0.16 4.96 15.97
N LEU A 586 -0.57 4.69 14.73
CA LEU A 586 -0.33 3.37 14.12
C LEU A 586 1.17 3.08 13.94
N ASN A 587 1.96 4.11 13.66
CA ASN A 587 3.41 3.96 13.58
C ASN A 587 4.01 3.77 14.98
N ASP A 588 3.55 4.50 15.99
CA ASP A 588 3.95 4.34 17.38
C ASP A 588 3.59 2.94 17.89
N ASP A 589 2.37 2.44 17.65
CA ASP A 589 1.93 1.09 18.01
C ASP A 589 2.83 0.02 17.33
N MET A 590 3.21 0.23 16.07
CA MET A 590 4.16 -0.65 15.36
C MET A 590 5.61 -0.52 15.87
N GLU A 591 5.98 0.64 16.41
CA GLU A 591 7.32 0.91 16.93
C GLU A 591 7.48 0.49 18.41
N GLU A 592 6.40 0.54 19.19
CA GLU A 592 6.30 0.08 20.58
C GLU A 592 6.17 -1.44 20.70
N ASP A 593 5.62 -2.12 19.68
CA ASP A 593 5.70 -3.58 19.57
C ASP A 593 7.15 -3.97 19.26
N THR A 594 7.88 -4.38 20.30
CA THR A 594 9.31 -4.67 20.22
C THR A 594 9.59 -6.13 20.55
N PHE A 595 10.63 -6.68 19.94
CA PHE A 595 11.09 -8.03 20.25
C PHE A 595 11.75 -8.11 21.64
N PHE A 596 11.25 -8.98 22.53
CA PHE A 596 11.87 -9.23 23.84
C PHE A 596 12.29 -10.70 23.97
N PHE A 597 13.32 -11.11 23.25
CA PHE A 597 13.75 -12.50 23.23
C PHE A 597 14.46 -12.99 24.52
N CYS A 598 14.65 -12.10 25.51
CA CYS A 598 15.36 -12.39 26.77
C CYS A 598 14.47 -12.82 27.95
N GLU A 599 13.14 -12.76 27.84
CA GLU A 599 12.22 -12.88 28.99
C GLU A 599 11.49 -14.22 29.15
N HIS A 600 11.71 -15.21 28.28
CA HIS A 600 11.07 -16.54 28.39
C HIS A 600 11.88 -17.54 29.18
#